data_AF-A0A829NHJ1-F1
#
_entry.id   AF-A0A829NHJ1-F1
#
_cell.length_a   1.000
_cell.length_b   1.000
_cell.length_c   1.000
_cell.angle_alpha   90.00
_cell.angle_beta   90.00
_cell.angle_gamma   90.00
#
_symmetry.space_group_name_H-M   'P 1'
#
loop_
_entity.id
_entity.type
_entity.pdbx_description
1 polymer ?
#
loop_
_entity_poly.entity_id
_entity_poly.type
_entity_poly.pdbx_seq_one_letter_code
_entity_poly.pdbx_strand_id
1 'polypeptide(L)' 'MYTLEDIYNLPDGQRAELIDGAIYFMAPLNRRHQEILFSLSRKIADYKSPPMVARLLTGLFLFCGG' A
#
# COMPACT_ATOMS: atom_id res chain seq x y z
N MET A 1 9.30 -30.07 -4.71
CA MET A 1 9.92 -28.76 -5.00
C MET A 1 9.11 -28.16 -6.12
N TYR A 2 8.52 -26.99 -5.88
CA TYR A 2 7.64 -26.32 -6.84
C TYR A 2 8.46 -25.46 -7.80
N THR A 3 7.95 -25.28 -9.01
CA THR A 3 8.58 -24.48 -10.07
C THR A 3 7.73 -23.28 -10.44
N LEU A 4 8.21 -22.45 -11.37
CA LEU A 4 7.45 -21.28 -11.84
C LEU A 4 6.15 -21.70 -12.54
N GLU A 5 6.14 -22.84 -13.23
CA GLU A 5 4.94 -23.36 -13.89
C GLU A 5 3.79 -23.60 -12.89
N ASP A 6 4.10 -24.02 -11.67
CA ASP A 6 3.09 -24.25 -10.63
C ASP A 6 2.40 -22.95 -10.19
N ILE A 7 3.10 -21.80 -10.23
CA ILE A 7 2.51 -20.48 -9.95
C ILE A 7 1.62 -20.03 -11.12
N TYR A 8 2.11 -20.20 -12.36
CA TYR A 8 1.37 -19.77 -13.55
C TYR A 8 0.08 -20.55 -13.78
N ASN A 9 0.01 -21.78 -13.27
CA ASN A 9 -1.17 -22.65 -13.36
C ASN A 9 -2.17 -22.46 -12.20
N LEU A 10 -1.97 -21.49 -11.30
CA LEU A 10 -2.92 -21.21 -10.23
C LEU A 10 -4.29 -20.76 -10.79
N PRO A 11 -5.40 -21.19 -10.17
CA PRO A 11 -6.73 -20.75 -10.57
C PRO A 11 -6.89 -19.24 -10.37
N ASP A 12 -7.71 -18.62 -11.21
CA ASP A 12 -7.99 -17.19 -11.13
C ASP A 12 -8.51 -16.78 -9.73
N GLY A 13 -8.06 -15.62 -9.25
CA GLY A 13 -8.34 -15.13 -7.91
C GLY A 13 -7.45 -15.74 -6.81
N GLN A 14 -6.67 -16.78 -7.09
CA GLN A 14 -5.70 -17.32 -6.11
C GLN A 14 -4.33 -16.66 -6.29
N ARG A 15 -3.83 -16.08 -5.20
CA ARG A 15 -2.48 -15.50 -5.18
C ARG A 15 -1.58 -16.34 -4.27
N ALA A 16 -0.39 -16.66 -4.75
CA ALA A 16 0.63 -17.34 -3.96
C ALA A 16 2.02 -16.81 -4.31
N GLU A 17 2.98 -17.04 -3.41
CA GLU A 17 4.39 -16.68 -3.58
C GLU A 17 5.25 -17.94 -3.52
N LEU A 18 6.23 -18.06 -4.42
CA LEU A 18 7.21 -19.14 -4.40
C LEU A 18 8.48 -18.65 -3.71
N ILE A 19 8.81 -19.26 -2.58
CA ILE A 19 9.99 -18.93 -1.78
C ILE A 19 10.74 -20.23 -1.52
N ASP A 20 12.01 -20.30 -1.93
CA ASP A 20 12.89 -21.47 -1.74
C ASP A 20 12.30 -22.82 -2.21
N GLY A 21 11.52 -22.79 -3.31
CA GLY A 21 10.89 -24.00 -3.87
C GLY A 21 9.64 -24.47 -3.12
N ALA A 22 9.11 -23.66 -2.21
CA ALA A 22 7.83 -23.85 -1.51
C ALA A 22 6.82 -22.76 -1.91
N ILE A 23 5.56 -23.16 -2.11
CA ILE A 23 4.46 -22.23 -2.42
C ILE A 23 3.76 -21.81 -1.13
N TYR A 24 3.61 -20.50 -0.95
CA TYR A 24 2.89 -19.86 0.15
C TYR A 24 1.65 -19.15 -0.38
N PHE A 25 0.46 -19.66 -0.05
CA PHE A 25 -0.79 -19.02 -0.44
C PHE A 25 -1.04 -17.75 0.38
N MET A 26 -1.41 -16.67 -0.30
CA MET A 26 -1.80 -15.45 0.38
C MET A 26 -3.18 -15.62 1.00
N ALA A 27 -3.28 -15.33 2.30
CA ALA A 27 -4.57 -15.22 2.95
C ALA A 27 -5.35 -14.01 2.40
N PRO A 28 -6.69 -14.09 2.30
CA PRO A 28 -7.51 -12.95 1.94
C PRO A 28 -7.25 -11.75 2.85
N LEU A 29 -7.17 -10.55 2.26
CA LEU A 29 -6.85 -9.34 2.99
C LEU A 29 -7.99 -9.01 3.97
N ASN A 30 -7.73 -9.11 5.27
CA ASN A 30 -8.71 -8.76 6.29
C ASN A 30 -8.83 -7.24 6.43
N ARG A 31 -10.00 -6.73 6.83
CA ARG A 31 -10.30 -5.30 7.00
C ARG A 31 -9.24 -4.59 7.87
N ARG A 32 -8.80 -5.23 8.96
CA ARG A 32 -7.75 -4.68 9.85
C ARG A 32 -6.40 -4.55 9.15
N HIS A 33 -6.05 -5.51 8.30
CA HIS A 33 -4.80 -5.47 7.55
C HIS A 33 -4.81 -4.32 6.54
N GLN A 34 -5.94 -4.10 5.86
CA GLN A 34 -6.14 -2.94 4.97
C GLN A 34 -6.00 -1.61 5.71
N GLU A 35 -6.60 -1.49 6.90
CA GLU A 35 -6.50 -0.27 7.72
C GLU A 35 -5.05 0.05 8.10
N ILE A 36 -4.29 -0.96 8.51
CA ILE A 36 -2.88 -0.79 8.88
C ILE A 36 -2.04 -0.37 7.66
N LEU A 37 -2.21 -1.05 6.52
CA LEU A 37 -1.53 -0.67 5.27
C LEU A 37 -1.86 0.76 4.85
N PHE A 38 -3.13 1.15 4.94
CA PHE A 38 -3.57 2.50 4.56
C PHE A 38 -3.10 3.59 5.55
N SER A 39 -2.98 3.25 6.84
CA SER A 39 -2.37 4.14 7.83
C SER A 39 -0.86 4.33 7.55
N LEU A 40 -0.16 3.24 7.25
CA LEU A 40 1.27 3.26 6.95
C LEU A 40 1.57 4.04 5.66
N SER A 41 0.82 3.80 4.59
CA SER A 41 1.00 4.50 3.32
C SER A 41 0.82 6.01 3.45
N ARG A 42 -0.17 6.46 4.25
CA ARG A 42 -0.36 7.89 4.56
C ARG A 42 0.82 8.50 5.28
N LYS A 43 1.36 7.83 6.32
CA LYS A 43 2.56 8.32 7.03
C LYS A 43 3.77 8.46 6.11
N ILE A 44 3.96 7.53 5.18
CA ILE A 44 5.04 7.59 4.19
C ILE A 44 4.82 8.78 3.23
N ALA A 45 3.59 8.99 2.78
CA ALA A 45 3.24 10.12 1.91
C ALA A 45 3.48 11.46 2.62
N ASP A 46 3.06 11.60 3.88
CA ASP A 46 3.27 12.80 4.69
C ASP A 46 4.76 13.10 4.93
N TYR A 47 5.60 12.06 5.07
CA TYR A 47 7.05 12.22 5.16
C TYR A 47 7.68 12.71 3.84
N LYS A 48 7.21 12.19 2.70
CA LYS A 48 7.78 12.51 1.37
C LYS A 48 7.27 13.83 0.81
N SER A 49 6.07 14.22 1.18
CA SER A 49 5.46 15.51 0.85
C SER A 49 4.73 15.99 2.09
N PRO A 50 5.25 16.99 2.83
CA PRO A 50 4.53 17.54 3.97
C PRO A 50 3.13 17.95 3.50
N PRO A 51 2.11 17.73 4.34
CA PRO A 51 0.76 17.62 3.86
C PRO A 51 0.35 18.90 3.14
N MET A 52 -0.23 18.74 1.95
CA MET A 52 -0.91 19.82 1.22
C MET A 52 -1.94 20.54 2.11
N VAL A 53 -2.44 19.89 3.18
CA VAL A 53 -3.30 20.52 4.19
C VAL A 53 -2.58 21.54 5.09
N ALA A 54 -1.28 21.40 5.36
CA ALA A 54 -0.51 22.42 6.08
C ALA A 54 -0.32 23.69 5.23
N ARG A 55 -0.24 23.55 3.90
CA ARG A 55 -0.18 24.69 2.95
C ARG A 55 -1.54 25.36 2.73
N LEU A 56 -2.65 24.65 2.89
CA LEU A 56 -4.00 25.24 2.81
C LEU A 56 -4.36 26.07 4.05
N LEU A 57 -3.89 25.69 5.23
CA LEU A 57 -4.16 26.45 6.47
C LEU A 57 -3.21 27.64 6.70
N THR A 58 -2.06 27.68 6.01
CA THR A 58 -1.15 28.85 6.02
C THR A 58 -1.32 29.76 4.80
N GLY A 59 -2.05 29.32 3.77
CA GLY A 59 -2.28 30.07 2.53
C GLY A 59 -3.47 31.03 2.54
N LEU A 60 -4.33 31.03 3.57
CA LEU A 60 -5.49 31.93 3.65
C LEU A 60 -5.22 33.26 4.36
N PHE A 61 -3.98 33.54 4.78
CA PHE A 61 -3.62 34.79 5.47
C PHE A 61 -2.61 35.70 4.73
N LEU A 62 -2.19 35.36 3.50
CA LEU A 62 -1.13 36.12 2.80
C LEU A 62 -1.44 36.58 1.38
N PHE A 63 -2.73 36.72 1.01
CA PHE A 63 -3.12 37.28 -0.29
C PHE A 63 -4.23 38.34 -0.19
N CYS A 64 -4.11 39.23 0.80
CA CYS A 64 -4.79 40.52 0.78
C CYS A 64 -3.87 41.57 1.44
N GLY A 65 -3.01 42.20 0.64
CA GLY A 65 -2.06 43.20 1.10
C GLY A 65 -0.91 43.38 0.11
N GLY A 66 -1.17 44.09 -0.98
CA GLY A 66 -0.19 44.42 -2.03
C GLY A 66 -0.86 44.76 -3.34
#